data_AF-A0A1I0TX86-F1
#
_entry.id   AF-A0A1I0TX86-F1
#
_cell.length_a   1.000
_cell.length_b   1.000
_cell.length_c   1.000
_cell.angle_alpha   90.00
_cell.angle_beta   90.00
_cell.angle_gamma   90.00
#
_symmetry.space_group_name_H-M   'P 1'
#
loop_
_entity.id
_entity.type
_entity.pdbx_description
1 polymer ?
#
loop_
_entity_poly.entity_id
_entity_poly.type
_entity_poly.pdbx_seq_one_letter_code
_entity_poly.pdbx_strand_id
1 'polypeptide(L)'
;APRTKIEYICPTCNGTGDENYDSYIDDLEGGYTHEVINCEDCGGTGTLGYKNPLLEEYVDCLHFILSIGNDINMNEVYEDYEPKPLYFGDGDILGQFIAIYDWINSLYFHRDEDVSGEIYDLFFAYFLGLGEMLGFTWEQIEEAYMKKNAVNHERQEMGY
;
A
#
# COMPACT_ATOMS: atom_id res chain seq x y z
N ALA A 1 4.82 12.47 10.15
CA ALA A 1 4.30 11.63 9.05
C ALA A 1 4.57 10.17 9.40
N PRO A 2 3.59 9.26 9.28
CA PRO A 2 3.83 7.84 9.52
C PRO A 2 4.86 7.38 8.48
N ARG A 3 6.11 7.19 8.93
CA ARG A 3 7.18 6.69 8.07
C ARG A 3 6.98 5.19 7.96
N THR A 4 6.28 4.78 6.92
CA THR A 4 5.97 3.38 6.60
C THR A 4 6.97 2.80 5.61
N LYS A 5 8.01 3.56 5.24
CA LYS A 5 9.13 3.06 4.45
C LYS A 5 9.97 2.13 5.34
N ILE A 6 9.90 0.84 5.07
CA ILE A 6 10.67 -0.20 5.76
C ILE A 6 11.76 -0.70 4.80
N GLU A 7 12.98 -0.87 5.32
CA GLU A 7 14.06 -1.52 4.58
C GLU A 7 13.76 -3.01 4.42
N TYR A 8 13.84 -3.48 3.18
CA TYR A 8 13.76 -4.91 2.93
C TYR A 8 15.14 -5.51 3.22
N ILE A 9 15.31 -6.02 4.44
CA ILE A 9 16.56 -6.63 4.89
C ILE A 9 16.92 -7.77 3.94
N CYS A 10 18.17 -7.77 3.47
CA CYS A 10 18.68 -8.85 2.64
C CYS A 10 18.71 -10.14 3.47
N PRO A 11 17.95 -11.19 3.09
CA PRO A 11 17.90 -12.43 3.85
C PRO A 11 19.21 -13.21 3.78
N THR A 12 20.00 -13.01 2.72
CA THR A 12 21.26 -13.72 2.46
C THR A 12 22.36 -13.34 3.44
N CYS A 13 22.48 -12.06 3.77
CA CYS A 13 23.45 -11.55 4.76
C CYS A 13 22.79 -11.09 6.07
N ASN A 14 21.50 -11.36 6.25
CA ASN A 14 20.72 -10.93 7.42
C ASN A 14 20.89 -9.43 7.78
N GLY A 15 21.02 -8.56 6.77
CA GLY A 15 21.15 -7.12 6.97
C GLY A 15 22.56 -6.59 7.17
N THR A 16 23.57 -7.45 7.23
CA THR A 16 24.95 -7.01 7.50
C THR A 16 25.64 -6.43 6.27
N GLY A 17 25.20 -6.83 5.07
CA GLY A 17 25.92 -6.58 3.82
C GLY A 17 27.11 -7.49 3.61
N ASP A 18 27.39 -8.39 4.55
CA ASP A 18 28.52 -9.30 4.53
C ASP A 18 28.05 -10.75 4.37
N GLU A 19 28.54 -11.41 3.34
CA GLU A 19 28.24 -12.81 3.02
C GLU A 19 28.83 -13.78 4.04
N ASN A 20 29.86 -13.36 4.78
CA ASN A 20 30.53 -14.16 5.78
C ASN A 20 30.16 -13.76 7.22
N TYR A 21 29.00 -13.12 7.41
CA TYR A 21 28.62 -12.53 8.70
C TYR A 21 28.50 -13.55 9.85
N ASP A 22 28.25 -14.83 9.55
CA ASP A 22 28.19 -15.89 10.55
C ASP A 22 29.58 -16.24 11.12
N SER A 23 30.68 -15.96 10.41
CA SER A 23 32.04 -16.23 10.91
C SER A 23 32.44 -15.31 12.06
N TYR A 24 31.72 -14.20 12.23
CA TYR A 24 31.96 -13.21 13.29
C TYR A 24 31.70 -13.77 14.71
N ILE A 25 30.84 -14.78 14.83
CA ILE A 25 30.50 -15.40 16.13
C ILE A 25 31.68 -16.25 16.64
N ASP A 26 32.40 -16.94 15.74
CA ASP A 26 33.55 -17.77 16.10
C ASP A 26 34.80 -16.95 16.45
N ASP A 27 34.95 -15.76 15.86
CA ASP A 27 36.14 -14.91 16.02
C ASP A 27 36.18 -14.10 17.32
N LEU A 28 35.03 -13.84 17.95
CA LEU A 28 34.95 -13.13 19.25
C LEU A 28 35.61 -13.90 20.39
N GLU A 29 35.75 -15.23 20.27
CA GLU A 29 36.48 -16.05 21.23
C GLU A 29 37.99 -16.13 20.93
N GLY A 30 38.44 -15.75 19.72
CA GLY A 30 39.79 -16.05 19.21
C GLY A 30 40.70 -14.85 18.92
N GLY A 31 40.18 -13.62 18.83
CA GLY A 31 40.99 -12.43 18.57
C GLY A 31 41.52 -12.29 17.13
N TYR A 32 40.93 -13.02 16.18
CA TYR A 32 41.22 -12.87 14.75
C TYR A 32 40.26 -11.85 14.10
N THR A 33 40.72 -11.18 13.05
CA THR A 33 39.90 -10.24 12.27
C THR A 33 39.27 -11.00 11.11
N HIS A 34 37.95 -11.03 11.03
CA HIS A 34 37.23 -11.66 9.92
C HIS A 34 37.39 -10.85 8.62
N GLU A 35 37.42 -11.55 7.48
CA GLU A 35 37.45 -10.94 6.15
C GLU A 35 36.01 -10.62 5.69
N VAL A 36 35.73 -9.33 5.46
CA VAL A 36 34.42 -8.84 4.98
C VAL A 36 34.26 -9.19 3.50
N ILE A 37 33.25 -9.99 3.17
CA ILE A 37 32.91 -10.34 1.80
C ILE A 37 31.58 -9.67 1.47
N ASN A 38 31.58 -8.70 0.55
CA ASN A 38 30.34 -8.03 0.17
C ASN A 38 29.32 -9.05 -0.36
N CYS A 39 28.12 -9.06 0.23
CA CYS A 39 27.03 -9.89 -0.22
C CYS A 39 26.60 -9.50 -1.64
N GLU A 40 26.66 -10.44 -2.59
CA GLU A 40 26.34 -10.24 -4.00
C GLU A 40 24.88 -9.83 -4.20
N ASP A 41 23.96 -10.45 -3.44
CA ASP A 41 22.52 -10.20 -3.56
C ASP A 41 22.12 -8.75 -3.24
N CYS A 42 22.79 -8.13 -2.28
CA CYS A 42 22.53 -6.73 -1.88
C CYS A 42 23.65 -5.75 -2.25
N GLY A 43 24.67 -6.22 -2.98
CA GLY A 43 25.86 -5.42 -3.32
C GLY A 43 26.60 -4.84 -2.10
N GLY A 44 26.59 -5.55 -0.97
CA GLY A 44 27.22 -5.10 0.27
C GLY A 44 26.42 -4.09 1.10
N THR A 45 25.18 -3.77 0.74
CA THR A 45 24.38 -2.73 1.43
C THR A 45 23.58 -3.24 2.61
N GLY A 46 23.40 -4.56 2.75
CA GLY A 46 22.53 -5.19 3.75
C GLY A 46 21.03 -5.09 3.45
N THR A 47 20.63 -4.31 2.43
CA THR A 47 19.21 -4.10 2.10
C THR A 47 18.98 -4.35 0.61
N LEU A 48 17.83 -4.92 0.27
CA LEU A 48 17.38 -5.13 -1.11
C LEU A 48 16.48 -3.99 -1.60
N GLY A 49 16.54 -2.84 -0.92
CA GLY A 49 15.71 -1.67 -1.17
C GLY A 49 14.66 -1.43 -0.10
N TYR A 50 13.57 -0.79 -0.48
CA TYR A 50 12.55 -0.29 0.45
C TYR A 50 11.15 -0.71 0.04
N LYS A 51 10.31 -1.01 1.03
CA LYS A 51 8.87 -1.22 0.87
C LYS A 51 8.09 -0.17 1.63
N ASN A 52 6.85 0.04 1.24
CA ASN A 52 5.92 0.89 1.96
C ASN A 52 4.64 0.10 2.25
N PRO A 53 4.61 -0.72 3.31
CA PRO A 53 3.47 -1.60 3.58
C PRO A 53 2.16 -0.83 3.73
N LEU A 54 2.17 0.39 4.28
CA LEU A 54 0.94 1.16 4.38
C LEU A 54 0.41 1.62 3.01
N LEU A 55 1.30 2.01 2.09
CA LEU A 55 0.91 2.34 0.72
C LEU A 55 0.44 1.08 -0.02
N GLU A 56 1.08 -0.07 0.23
CA GLU A 56 0.62 -1.36 -0.30
C GLU A 56 -0.81 -1.64 0.17
N GLU A 57 -1.09 -1.65 1.48
CA GLU A 57 -2.45 -1.88 2.02
C GLU A 57 -3.48 -0.83 1.57
N TYR A 58 -3.07 0.43 1.42
CA TYR A 58 -3.93 1.48 0.86
C TYR A 58 -4.33 1.16 -0.59
N VAL A 59 -3.36 0.77 -1.41
CA VAL A 59 -3.60 0.38 -2.80
C VAL A 59 -4.43 -0.90 -2.89
N ASP A 60 -4.30 -1.84 -1.95
CA ASP A 60 -5.15 -3.04 -1.87
C ASP A 60 -6.62 -2.64 -1.70
N CYS A 61 -6.88 -1.75 -0.73
CA CYS A 61 -8.21 -1.17 -0.54
C CYS A 61 -8.70 -0.48 -1.83
N LEU A 62 -7.84 0.32 -2.49
CA LEU A 62 -8.19 1.02 -3.73
C LEU A 62 -8.65 0.06 -4.83
N HIS A 63 -7.98 -1.09 -5.03
CA HIS A 63 -8.42 -2.10 -6.00
C HIS A 63 -9.83 -2.61 -5.71
N PHE A 64 -10.14 -2.90 -4.44
CA PHE A 64 -11.49 -3.35 -4.07
C PHE A 64 -12.54 -2.24 -4.29
N ILE A 65 -12.21 -1.00 -3.94
CA ILE A 65 -13.12 0.14 -4.10
C ILE A 65 -13.45 0.37 -5.57
N LEU A 66 -12.44 0.44 -6.43
CA LEU A 66 -12.66 0.59 -7.88
C LEU A 66 -13.43 -0.59 -8.47
N SER A 67 -13.22 -1.80 -7.96
CA SER A 67 -14.00 -2.99 -8.37
C SER A 67 -15.47 -2.85 -7.99
N ILE A 68 -15.79 -2.35 -6.80
CA ILE A 68 -17.18 -2.05 -6.38
C ILE A 68 -17.81 -0.99 -7.29
N GLY A 69 -17.07 0.07 -7.62
CA GLY A 69 -17.55 1.11 -8.54
C GLY A 69 -17.89 0.56 -9.93
N ASN A 70 -17.10 -0.38 -10.43
CA ASN A 70 -17.40 -1.09 -11.67
C ASN A 70 -18.65 -1.97 -11.52
N ASP A 71 -18.79 -2.72 -10.43
CA ASP A 71 -19.92 -3.63 -10.20
C ASP A 71 -21.28 -2.91 -10.12
N ILE A 72 -21.31 -1.67 -9.60
CA ILE A 72 -22.52 -0.84 -9.52
C ILE A 72 -22.71 0.08 -10.73
N ASN A 73 -21.90 -0.07 -11.78
CA ASN A 73 -21.93 0.72 -13.04
C ASN A 73 -21.78 2.24 -12.86
N MET A 74 -20.91 2.68 -11.94
CA MET A 74 -20.64 4.11 -11.71
C MET A 74 -20.26 4.87 -12.98
N ASN A 75 -19.53 4.22 -13.90
CA ASN A 75 -19.05 4.82 -15.14
C ASN A 75 -20.18 5.19 -16.13
N GLU A 76 -21.41 4.71 -15.92
CA GLU A 76 -22.55 5.00 -16.80
C GLU A 76 -23.44 6.14 -16.28
N VAL A 77 -23.34 6.49 -14.99
CA VAL A 77 -24.31 7.35 -14.30
C VAL A 77 -23.78 8.77 -14.07
N TYR A 78 -22.47 8.95 -13.93
CA TYR A 78 -21.86 10.23 -13.58
C TYR A 78 -21.03 10.78 -14.74
N GLU A 79 -21.41 11.96 -15.26
CA GLU A 79 -20.61 12.71 -16.25
C GLU A 79 -19.19 13.00 -15.72
N ASP A 80 -18.20 13.12 -16.63
CA ASP A 80 -16.75 13.28 -16.46
C ASP A 80 -16.28 14.31 -15.39
N TYR A 81 -16.57 14.07 -14.11
CA TYR A 81 -16.03 14.84 -13.00
C TYR A 81 -14.96 14.02 -12.30
N GLU A 82 -13.75 14.59 -12.26
CA GLU A 82 -12.65 14.03 -11.48
C GLU A 82 -13.05 14.00 -9.99
N PRO A 83 -13.01 12.81 -9.35
CA PRO A 83 -13.34 12.67 -7.94
C PRO A 83 -12.33 13.45 -7.10
N LYS A 84 -12.84 14.20 -6.11
CA LYS A 84 -12.01 15.06 -5.25
C LYS A 84 -11.96 14.51 -3.83
N PRO A 85 -10.80 14.60 -3.14
CA PRO A 85 -10.69 14.16 -1.76
C PRO A 85 -11.60 14.99 -0.84
N LEU A 86 -12.29 14.31 0.06
CA LEU A 86 -13.06 14.91 1.15
C LEU A 86 -12.44 14.55 2.50
N TYR A 87 -12.52 15.48 3.44
CA TYR A 87 -11.97 15.31 4.79
C TYR A 87 -13.08 15.47 5.83
N PHE A 88 -13.09 14.57 6.80
CA PHE A 88 -14.10 14.55 7.84
C PHE A 88 -13.69 15.40 9.05
N GLY A 89 -14.61 16.24 9.52
CA GLY A 89 -14.44 17.04 10.75
C GLY A 89 -13.19 17.91 10.74
N ASP A 90 -12.43 17.86 11.84
CA ASP A 90 -11.19 18.62 12.02
C ASP A 90 -9.97 18.00 11.30
N GLY A 91 -10.17 16.93 10.52
CA GLY A 91 -9.13 16.33 9.68
C GLY A 91 -8.17 15.40 10.43
N ASP A 92 -8.63 14.65 11.43
CA ASP A 92 -7.85 13.58 12.06
C ASP A 92 -8.11 12.21 11.39
N ILE A 93 -7.09 11.34 11.39
CA ILE A 93 -7.13 10.05 10.70
C ILE A 93 -8.22 9.12 11.25
N LEU A 94 -8.48 9.15 12.57
CA LEU A 94 -9.49 8.28 13.18
C LEU A 94 -10.89 8.69 12.71
N GLY A 95 -11.18 9.99 12.73
CA GLY A 95 -12.43 10.55 12.21
C GLY A 95 -12.63 10.21 10.73
N GLN A 96 -11.58 10.33 9.91
CA GLN A 96 -11.61 9.95 8.50
C GLN A 96 -11.95 8.47 8.29
N PHE A 97 -11.30 7.57 9.04
CA PHE A 97 -11.58 6.13 8.98
C PHE A 97 -13.01 5.79 9.40
N ILE A 98 -13.52 6.42 10.46
CA ILE A 98 -14.91 6.22 10.92
C ILE A 98 -15.89 6.69 9.84
N ALA A 99 -15.67 7.85 9.23
CA ALA A 99 -16.52 8.34 8.15
C ALA A 99 -16.54 7.39 6.95
N ILE A 100 -15.38 6.87 6.53
CA ILE A 100 -15.29 5.86 5.47
C ILE A 100 -16.11 4.61 5.85
N TYR A 101 -15.97 4.12 7.08
CA TYR A 101 -16.72 2.96 7.56
C TYR A 101 -18.23 3.20 7.56
N ASP A 102 -18.69 4.38 7.97
CA ASP A 102 -20.11 4.76 7.95
C ASP A 102 -20.65 4.78 6.51
N TRP A 103 -19.89 5.32 5.55
CA TRP A 103 -20.28 5.31 4.15
C TRP A 103 -20.32 3.90 3.54
N ILE A 104 -19.38 3.03 3.88
CA ILE A 104 -19.43 1.61 3.47
C ILE A 104 -20.70 0.93 3.98
N ASN A 105 -21.06 1.17 5.25
CA ASN A 105 -22.30 0.61 5.79
C ASN A 105 -23.53 1.19 5.07
N SER A 106 -23.54 2.49 4.80
CA SER A 106 -24.61 3.13 4.03
C SER A 106 -24.73 2.49 2.63
N LEU A 107 -23.61 2.26 1.95
CA LEU A 107 -23.60 1.62 0.63
C LEU A 107 -24.21 0.22 0.70
N TYR A 108 -23.87 -0.57 1.72
CA TYR A 108 -24.44 -1.90 1.90
C TYR A 108 -25.96 -1.90 2.06
N PHE A 109 -26.51 -0.94 2.83
CA PHE A 109 -27.96 -0.85 3.08
C PHE A 109 -28.75 -0.33 1.87
N HIS A 110 -28.14 0.53 1.05
CA HIS A 110 -28.79 1.16 -0.10
C HIS A 110 -28.28 0.62 -1.45
N ARG A 111 -27.58 -0.53 -1.47
CA ARG A 111 -26.90 -1.06 -2.67
C ARG A 111 -27.82 -1.34 -3.87
N ASP A 112 -29.10 -1.59 -3.59
CA ASP A 112 -30.12 -1.92 -4.59
C ASP A 112 -31.01 -0.69 -4.91
N GLU A 113 -30.65 0.48 -4.39
CA GLU A 113 -31.37 1.74 -4.58
C GLU A 113 -30.62 2.68 -5.54
N ASP A 114 -31.36 3.58 -6.18
CA ASP A 114 -30.81 4.56 -7.14
C ASP A 114 -29.76 5.49 -6.51
N VAL A 115 -29.77 5.66 -5.18
CA VAL A 115 -28.82 6.50 -4.43
C VAL A 115 -27.46 5.84 -4.19
N SER A 116 -27.30 4.55 -4.51
CA SER A 116 -26.06 3.79 -4.28
C SER A 116 -24.84 4.44 -4.93
N GLY A 117 -25.01 5.06 -6.10
CA GLY A 117 -23.92 5.76 -6.79
C GLY A 117 -23.43 7.01 -6.03
N GLU A 118 -24.36 7.82 -5.50
CA GLU A 118 -24.00 9.04 -4.76
C GLU A 118 -23.30 8.68 -3.45
N ILE A 119 -23.73 7.58 -2.83
CA ILE A 119 -23.12 7.03 -1.63
C ILE A 119 -21.70 6.52 -1.94
N TYR A 120 -21.52 5.83 -3.07
CA TYR A 120 -20.20 5.40 -3.52
C TYR A 120 -19.27 6.59 -3.78
N ASP A 121 -19.74 7.66 -4.43
CA ASP A 121 -18.93 8.85 -4.68
C ASP A 121 -18.43 9.48 -3.37
N LEU A 122 -19.29 9.59 -2.37
CA LEU A 122 -18.90 10.10 -1.06
C LEU A 122 -17.90 9.15 -0.37
N PHE A 123 -18.19 7.86 -0.36
CA PHE A 123 -17.28 6.83 0.15
C PHE A 123 -15.89 6.96 -0.49
N PHE A 124 -15.85 7.02 -1.83
CA PHE A 124 -14.60 7.10 -2.58
C PHE A 124 -13.86 8.40 -2.29
N ALA A 125 -14.55 9.54 -2.30
CA ALA A 125 -13.97 10.84 -1.98
C ALA A 125 -13.34 10.90 -0.57
N TYR A 126 -14.01 10.33 0.45
CA TYR A 126 -13.41 10.22 1.78
C TYR A 126 -12.23 9.24 1.81
N PHE A 127 -12.27 8.16 1.04
CA PHE A 127 -11.11 7.26 0.91
C PHE A 127 -9.90 7.96 0.27
N LEU A 128 -10.10 8.78 -0.76
CA LEU A 128 -9.04 9.59 -1.37
C LEU A 128 -8.44 10.58 -0.37
N GLY A 129 -9.29 11.24 0.43
CA GLY A 129 -8.83 12.13 1.50
C GLY A 129 -7.95 11.42 2.53
N LEU A 130 -8.25 10.16 2.86
CA LEU A 130 -7.41 9.36 3.74
C LEU A 130 -6.00 9.15 3.15
N GLY A 131 -5.89 8.87 1.84
CA GLY A 131 -4.58 8.70 1.19
C GLY A 131 -3.69 9.93 1.34
N GLU A 132 -4.26 11.13 1.17
CA GLU A 132 -3.54 12.39 1.36
C GLU A 132 -3.18 12.64 2.82
N MET A 133 -4.07 12.32 3.76
CA MET A 133 -3.81 12.44 5.19
C MET A 133 -2.70 11.50 5.68
N LEU A 134 -2.56 10.33 5.04
CA LEU A 134 -1.44 9.41 5.27
C LEU A 134 -0.12 9.91 4.65
N GLY A 135 -0.18 10.96 3.83
CA GLY A 135 0.98 11.62 3.24
C GLY A 135 1.43 10.99 1.91
N PHE A 136 0.54 10.31 1.21
CA PHE A 136 0.83 9.76 -0.12
C PHE A 136 0.55 10.80 -1.19
N THR A 137 1.42 10.84 -2.22
CA THR A 137 1.14 11.60 -3.43
C THR A 137 0.37 10.75 -4.43
N TRP A 138 -0.34 11.40 -5.35
CA TRP A 138 -1.06 10.72 -6.42
C TRP A 138 -0.14 9.86 -7.29
N GLU A 139 1.07 10.34 -7.59
CA GLU A 139 2.06 9.59 -8.35
C GLU A 139 2.49 8.31 -7.62
N GLN A 140 2.63 8.37 -6.29
CA GLN A 140 2.96 7.19 -5.48
C GLN A 140 1.81 6.17 -5.49
N ILE A 141 0.58 6.64 -5.38
CA ILE A 141 -0.62 5.79 -5.41
C ILE A 141 -0.75 5.12 -6.78
N GLU A 142 -0.62 5.88 -7.87
CA GLU A 142 -0.73 5.38 -9.24
C GLU A 142 0.37 4.35 -9.54
N GLU A 143 1.64 4.66 -9.23
CA GLU A 143 2.75 3.74 -9.46
C GLU A 143 2.56 2.42 -8.68
N ALA A 144 2.19 2.51 -7.41
CA ALA A 144 1.95 1.34 -6.57
C ALA A 144 0.72 0.54 -7.03
N TYR A 145 -0.35 1.22 -7.48
CA TYR A 145 -1.53 0.60 -8.07
C TYR A 145 -1.17 -0.19 -9.32
N MET A 146 -0.49 0.44 -10.29
CA MET A 146 -0.13 -0.20 -11.56
C MET A 146 0.80 -1.41 -11.33
N LYS A 147 1.77 -1.29 -10.42
CA LYS A 147 2.67 -2.39 -10.07
C LYS A 147 1.91 -3.57 -9.45
N LYS A 148 0.98 -3.30 -8.53
CA LYS A 148 0.19 -4.35 -7.89
C LYS A 148 -0.80 -4.98 -8.86
N ASN A 149 -1.46 -4.17 -9.69
CA ASN A 149 -2.41 -4.64 -10.68
C ASN A 149 -1.76 -5.63 -11.66
N ALA A 150 -0.54 -5.34 -12.12
CA ALA A 150 0.23 -6.27 -12.96
C ALA A 150 0.46 -7.64 -12.30
N VAL A 151 0.90 -7.66 -11.04
CA VAL A 151 1.10 -8.90 -10.27
C VAL A 151 -0.22 -9.65 -10.05
N ASN A 152 -1.31 -8.94 -9.80
CA ASN A 152 -2.64 -9.54 -9.63
C ASN A 152 -3.15 -10.18 -10.93
N HIS A 153 -2.93 -9.53 -12.08
CA HIS A 153 -3.26 -10.11 -13.39
C HIS A 153 -2.41 -11.34 -13.70
N GLU A 154 -1.10 -11.31 -13.44
CA GLU A 154 -0.23 -12.50 -13.59
C GLU A 154 -0.72 -13.68 -12.74
N ARG A 155 -1.19 -13.42 -11.51
CA ARG A 155 -1.78 -14.46 -10.64
C ARG A 155 -3.05 -15.06 -11.25
N GLN A 156 -3.94 -14.24 -11.80
CA GLN A 156 -5.16 -14.70 -12.46
C GLN A 156 -4.85 -15.56 -13.71
N GLU A 157 -3.85 -15.16 -14.51
CA GLU A 157 -3.43 -15.94 -15.69
C GLU A 157 -2.80 -17.29 -15.31
N MET A 158 -2.16 -17.38 -14.16
CA MET A 158 -1.58 -18.63 -13.62
C MET A 158 -2.57 -19.50 -12.85
N GLY A 159 -3.86 -19.15 -12.83
CA GLY A 159 -4.93 -20.00 -12.28
C GLY A 159 -5.16 -19.88 -10.78
N TYR A 160 -4.92 -18.69 -10.22
CA TYR A 160 -5.52 -18.30 -8.93
C TYR A 160 -7.01 -18.00 -9.09
#